data_AF-A0A354Q698-F1
#
_entry.id   AF-A0A354Q698-F1
#
_cell.length_a   1.000
_cell.length_b   1.000
_cell.length_c   1.000
_cell.angle_alpha   90.00
_cell.angle_beta   90.00
_cell.angle_gamma   90.00
#
_symmetry.space_group_name_H-M   'P 1'
#
loop_
_entity.id
_entity.type
_entity.pdbx_description
1 polymer ?
#
loop_
_entity_poly.entity_id
_entity_poly.type
_entity_poly.pdbx_seq_one_letter_code
_entity_poly.pdbx_strand_id
1 'polypeptide(L)'
;NPLLWSILFFMAAAVLSGLLNAYETEHLMALRTNWRLLLPLLLAVILADIDEEQLLSVFFGFVMLISIYGIIQYFTGADWLRPEGQQLTTPFSSGTSTESPVFHGKGNFSHHLTYGGFLLLCFPLVCSFIFCKGWSPFARLVTAIIAVVVLLGIGASLGRSIWLGTAVAITILLFRLSPKLMLAFSILVIAG
;
A
#
# COMPACT_ATOMS: atom_id res chain seq x y z
N ASN A 1 31.61 -4.30 -6.41
CA ASN A 1 30.51 -5.19 -6.02
C ASN A 1 29.55 -4.39 -5.12
N PRO A 2 28.40 -3.94 -5.64
CA PRO A 2 27.48 -3.04 -4.92
C PRO A 2 26.91 -3.67 -3.64
N LEU A 3 26.69 -5.00 -3.61
CA LEU A 3 26.29 -5.73 -2.39
C LEU A 3 27.33 -5.56 -1.27
N LEU A 4 28.60 -5.74 -1.62
CA LEU A 4 29.71 -5.61 -0.68
C LEU A 4 29.77 -4.18 -0.12
N TRP A 5 29.58 -3.17 -0.96
CA TRP A 5 29.57 -1.77 -0.52
C TRP A 5 28.38 -1.44 0.39
N SER A 6 27.19 -1.96 0.11
CA SER A 6 26.02 -1.80 0.99
C SER A 6 26.24 -2.47 2.35
N ILE A 7 26.82 -3.67 2.37
CA ILE A 7 27.16 -4.40 3.60
C ILE A 7 28.24 -3.63 4.37
N LEU A 8 29.28 -3.14 3.70
CA LEU A 8 30.36 -2.36 4.32
C LEU A 8 29.89 -1.02 4.88
N PHE A 9 29.07 -0.27 4.13
CA PHE A 9 28.48 0.99 4.58
C PHE A 9 27.61 0.75 5.82
N PHE A 10 26.80 -0.30 5.80
CA PHE A 10 25.95 -0.64 6.92
C PHE A 10 26.75 -1.13 8.14
N MET A 11 27.79 -1.95 7.95
CA MET A 11 28.71 -2.32 9.04
C MET A 11 29.39 -1.08 9.62
N ALA A 12 29.84 -0.14 8.78
CA ALA A 12 30.44 1.11 9.22
C ALA A 12 29.43 1.97 10.00
N ALA A 13 28.18 2.09 9.54
CA ALA A 13 27.13 2.83 10.23
C ALA A 13 26.72 2.17 11.56
N ALA A 14 26.66 0.84 11.64
CA ALA A 14 26.39 0.10 12.87
C ALA A 14 27.52 0.24 13.89
N VAL A 15 28.78 0.16 13.44
CA VAL A 15 29.97 0.40 14.29
C VAL A 15 30.00 1.85 14.77
N LEU A 16 29.75 2.82 13.89
CA LEU A 16 29.74 4.25 14.24
C LEU A 16 28.59 4.59 15.20
N SER A 17 27.41 3.98 14.99
CA SER A 17 26.31 4.08 15.94
C SER A 17 26.64 3.44 17.28
N GLY A 18 27.39 2.33 17.29
CA GLY A 18 27.83 1.66 18.51
C GLY A 18 28.88 2.47 19.29
N LEU A 19 29.80 3.14 18.59
CA LEU A 19 30.81 4.02 19.19
C LEU A 19 30.20 5.28 19.82
N LEU A 20 29.07 5.75 19.30
CA LEU A 20 28.38 6.95 19.79
C LEU A 20 27.35 6.67 20.88
N ASN A 21 27.07 5.40 21.21
CA ASN A 21 25.97 5.02 22.09
C ASN A 21 26.47 4.22 23.31
N ALA A 22 25.88 4.46 24.48
CA ALA A 22 26.45 4.07 25.77
C ALA A 22 26.38 2.56 26.14
N TYR A 23 25.72 1.72 25.33
CA TYR A 23 25.46 0.31 25.66
C TYR A 23 26.26 -0.66 24.79
N GLU A 24 27.46 -1.04 25.22
CA GLU A 24 28.49 -1.70 24.38
C GLU A 24 28.14 -3.11 23.81
N THR A 25 27.12 -3.81 24.30
CA THR A 25 26.88 -5.24 23.94
C THR A 25 25.52 -5.57 23.30
N GLU A 26 24.57 -4.64 23.22
CA GLU A 26 23.25 -4.89 22.59
C GLU A 26 23.26 -4.77 21.05
N HIS A 27 24.37 -4.34 20.45
CA HIS A 27 24.41 -3.90 19.04
C HIS A 27 24.25 -5.02 18.00
N LEU A 28 24.74 -6.23 18.29
CA LEU A 28 24.47 -7.41 17.44
C LEU A 28 23.01 -7.89 17.58
N MET A 29 22.36 -7.65 18.72
CA MET A 29 20.91 -7.87 18.87
C MET A 29 20.09 -6.76 18.21
N ALA A 30 20.62 -5.53 18.19
CA ALA A 30 20.06 -4.40 17.44
C ALA A 30 20.02 -4.70 15.94
N LEU A 31 20.98 -5.45 15.40
CA LEU A 31 20.97 -5.95 14.02
C LEU A 31 19.80 -6.89 13.72
N ARG A 32 19.50 -7.80 14.65
CA ARG A 32 18.33 -8.71 14.55
C ARG A 32 17.02 -7.93 14.60
N THR A 33 16.93 -6.88 15.42
CA THR A 33 15.70 -6.08 15.58
C THR A 33 15.53 -5.03 14.48
N ASN A 34 16.62 -4.48 13.93
CA ASN A 34 16.62 -3.44 12.91
C ASN A 34 16.89 -3.97 11.49
N TRP A 35 16.65 -5.26 11.22
CA TRP A 35 16.77 -5.86 9.89
C TRP A 35 15.98 -5.09 8.80
N ARG A 36 14.93 -4.36 9.20
CA ARG A 36 14.14 -3.46 8.34
C ARG A 36 14.93 -2.29 7.77
N LEU A 37 16.03 -1.86 8.40
CA LEU A 37 16.95 -0.84 7.88
C LEU A 37 17.89 -1.42 6.81
N LEU A 38 18.23 -2.70 6.93
CA LEU A 38 19.02 -3.44 5.95
C LEU A 38 18.22 -3.84 4.72
N LEU A 39 16.94 -4.12 4.92
CA LEU A 39 16.07 -4.66 3.88
C LEU A 39 16.04 -3.80 2.60
N PRO A 40 15.92 -2.45 2.63
CA PRO A 40 15.93 -1.63 1.43
C PRO A 40 17.26 -1.70 0.66
N LEU A 41 18.39 -1.80 1.37
CA LEU A 41 19.73 -1.88 0.75
C LEU A 41 19.94 -3.24 0.09
N LEU A 42 19.51 -4.32 0.75
CA LEU A 42 19.54 -5.68 0.20
C LEU A 42 18.60 -5.81 -1.00
N LEU A 43 17.37 -5.31 -0.87
CA LEU A 43 16.40 -5.27 -1.95
C LEU A 43 16.93 -4.45 -3.13
N ALA A 44 17.54 -3.29 -2.92
CA ALA A 44 18.07 -2.47 -4.01
C ALA A 44 19.10 -3.22 -4.88
N VAL A 45 19.91 -4.09 -4.26
CA VAL A 45 20.88 -4.91 -5.01
C VAL A 45 20.20 -6.08 -5.70
N ILE A 46 19.29 -6.79 -5.03
CA ILE A 46 18.55 -7.91 -5.63
C ILE A 46 17.68 -7.41 -6.80
N LEU A 47 17.09 -6.23 -6.67
CA LEU A 47 16.23 -5.61 -7.65
C LEU A 47 16.98 -5.01 -8.84
N ALA A 48 18.30 -4.76 -8.72
CA ALA A 48 19.09 -4.17 -9.80
C ALA A 48 19.16 -5.06 -11.06
N ASP A 49 19.06 -6.38 -10.87
CA ASP A 49 19.09 -7.37 -11.95
C ASP A 49 17.70 -7.88 -12.34
N ILE A 50 16.63 -7.38 -11.71
CA ILE A 50 15.25 -7.81 -11.94
C ILE A 50 14.56 -6.85 -12.91
N ASP A 51 13.79 -7.42 -13.83
CA ASP A 51 12.94 -6.64 -14.71
C ASP A 51 11.89 -5.85 -13.90
N GLU A 52 11.99 -4.52 -13.95
CA GLU A 52 11.13 -3.61 -13.18
C GLU A 52 9.65 -3.77 -13.55
N GLU A 53 9.34 -4.00 -14.82
CA GLU A 53 7.97 -4.16 -15.31
C GLU A 53 7.33 -5.44 -14.77
N GLN A 54 8.06 -6.54 -14.78
CA GLN A 54 7.62 -7.81 -14.21
C GLN A 54 7.45 -7.71 -12.70
N LEU A 55 8.40 -7.09 -11.99
CA LEU A 55 8.32 -6.87 -10.55
C LEU A 55 7.07 -6.10 -10.17
N LEU A 56 6.83 -4.97 -10.84
CA LEU A 56 5.68 -4.11 -10.58
C LEU A 56 4.37 -4.80 -10.94
N SER A 57 4.33 -5.57 -12.02
CA SER A 57 3.17 -6.37 -12.41
C SER A 57 2.81 -7.42 -11.36
N VAL A 58 3.81 -8.14 -10.83
CA VAL A 58 3.60 -9.11 -9.74
C VAL A 58 3.12 -8.39 -8.49
N PHE A 59 3.75 -7.29 -8.11
CA PHE A 59 3.36 -6.49 -6.96
C PHE A 59 1.91 -5.98 -7.08
N PHE A 60 1.52 -5.43 -8.22
CA PHE A 60 0.15 -4.97 -8.47
C PHE A 60 -0.87 -6.12 -8.50
N GLY A 61 -0.47 -7.30 -8.98
CA GLY A 61 -1.25 -8.52 -8.84
C GLY A 61 -1.56 -8.84 -7.38
N PHE A 62 -0.56 -8.80 -6.49
CA PHE A 62 -0.79 -9.01 -5.05
C PHE A 62 -1.65 -7.91 -4.43
N VAL A 63 -1.42 -6.64 -4.78
CA VAL A 63 -2.26 -5.53 -4.31
C VAL A 63 -3.72 -5.70 -4.74
N MET A 64 -3.96 -6.14 -5.97
CA MET A 64 -5.29 -6.46 -6.48
C MET A 64 -5.95 -7.58 -5.67
N LEU A 65 -5.25 -8.69 -5.43
CA LEU A 65 -5.77 -9.83 -4.66
C LEU A 65 -6.12 -9.43 -3.22
N ILE A 66 -5.23 -8.67 -2.56
CA ILE A 66 -5.47 -8.14 -1.21
C ILE A 66 -6.69 -7.23 -1.19
N SER A 67 -6.86 -6.38 -2.21
CA SER A 67 -8.01 -5.49 -2.34
C SER A 67 -9.31 -6.26 -2.56
N ILE A 68 -9.32 -7.23 -3.48
CA ILE A 68 -10.48 -8.10 -3.73
C ILE A 68 -10.91 -8.81 -2.45
N TYR A 69 -9.94 -9.34 -1.69
CA TYR A 69 -10.25 -10.01 -0.43
C TYR A 69 -10.89 -9.05 0.59
N GLY A 70 -10.39 -7.81 0.70
CA GLY A 70 -11.03 -6.79 1.54
C GLY A 70 -12.43 -6.38 1.07
N ILE A 71 -12.69 -6.36 -0.24
CA ILE A 71 -14.02 -6.11 -0.81
C ILE A 71 -14.98 -7.25 -0.48
N ILE A 72 -14.53 -8.51 -0.62
CA ILE A 72 -15.33 -9.69 -0.23
C ILE A 72 -15.66 -9.63 1.26
N GLN A 73 -14.66 -9.33 2.11
CA GLN A 73 -14.86 -9.14 3.55
C GLN A 73 -15.92 -8.08 3.85
N TYR A 74 -15.91 -6.95 3.14
CA TYR A 74 -16.87 -5.87 3.35
C TYR A 74 -18.32 -6.32 3.15
N PHE A 75 -18.60 -7.10 2.10
CA PHE A 75 -19.95 -7.55 1.77
C PHE A 75 -20.40 -8.81 2.51
N THR A 76 -19.47 -9.72 2.82
CA THR A 76 -19.79 -11.06 3.32
C THR A 76 -19.37 -11.32 4.76
N GLY A 77 -18.46 -10.51 5.30
CA GLY A 77 -17.78 -10.79 6.56
C GLY A 77 -16.80 -11.97 6.50
N ALA A 78 -16.56 -12.57 5.33
CA ALA A 78 -15.77 -13.79 5.21
C ALA A 78 -14.30 -13.57 5.58
N ASP A 79 -13.85 -14.21 6.67
CA ASP A 79 -12.48 -14.09 7.19
C ASP A 79 -11.76 -15.46 7.16
N TRP A 80 -11.59 -16.02 5.95
CA TRP A 80 -11.00 -17.35 5.73
C TRP A 80 -9.54 -17.50 6.16
N LEU A 81 -8.75 -16.41 6.11
CA LEU A 81 -7.32 -16.47 6.40
C LEU A 81 -7.00 -16.47 7.89
N ARG A 82 -8.02 -16.34 8.75
CA ARG A 82 -7.82 -16.17 10.18
C ARG A 82 -8.30 -17.38 10.99
N PRO A 83 -7.56 -17.77 12.06
CA PRO A 83 -7.99 -18.82 12.97
C PRO A 83 -9.37 -18.58 13.56
N GLU A 84 -10.06 -19.68 13.89
CA GLU A 84 -11.36 -19.65 14.55
C GLU A 84 -11.31 -18.83 15.84
N GLY A 85 -12.32 -17.98 16.06
CA GLY A 85 -12.41 -17.09 17.22
C GLY A 85 -11.81 -15.68 17.04
N GLN A 86 -11.06 -15.41 15.97
CA GLN A 86 -10.55 -14.06 15.67
C GLN A 86 -11.16 -13.42 14.40
N GLN A 87 -12.16 -14.07 13.82
CA GLN A 87 -12.84 -13.67 12.59
C GLN A 87 -13.65 -12.37 12.77
N LEU A 88 -14.05 -11.75 11.67
CA LEU A 88 -14.96 -10.60 11.63
C LEU A 88 -16.37 -11.00 12.12
N THR A 89 -16.59 -11.04 13.43
CA THR A 89 -17.89 -11.44 14.01
C THR A 89 -18.85 -10.26 14.22
N THR A 90 -18.33 -9.04 14.28
CA THR A 90 -19.12 -7.82 14.51
C THR A 90 -19.23 -6.98 13.24
N PRO A 91 -20.45 -6.74 12.71
CA PRO A 91 -20.64 -5.83 11.59
C PRO A 91 -20.37 -4.38 12.01
N PHE A 92 -19.88 -3.56 11.07
CA PHE A 92 -19.66 -2.13 11.29
C PHE A 92 -20.99 -1.37 11.32
N SER A 93 -21.89 -1.72 10.41
CA SER A 93 -23.29 -1.32 10.48
C SER A 93 -24.11 -2.60 10.57
N SER A 94 -24.72 -2.83 11.73
CA SER A 94 -25.82 -3.78 11.85
C SER A 94 -26.99 -3.18 11.08
N GLY A 95 -27.14 -3.57 9.81
CA GLY A 95 -28.18 -3.04 8.94
C GLY A 95 -29.56 -3.10 9.61
N THR A 96 -30.43 -2.15 9.27
CA THR A 96 -31.86 -2.25 9.57
C THR A 96 -32.45 -3.44 8.80
N SER A 97 -33.70 -3.83 9.09
CA SER A 97 -34.40 -4.97 8.48
C SER A 97 -34.45 -5.00 6.93
N THR A 98 -33.96 -3.95 6.27
CA THR A 98 -33.89 -3.77 4.82
C THR A 98 -32.45 -3.68 4.26
N GLU A 99 -31.41 -3.60 5.10
CA GLU A 99 -30.02 -3.44 4.66
C GLU A 99 -29.14 -4.60 5.12
N SER A 100 -28.33 -5.15 4.21
CA SER A 100 -27.34 -6.17 4.54
C SER A 100 -26.27 -5.60 5.48
N PRO A 101 -25.83 -6.35 6.51
CA PRO A 101 -24.77 -5.91 7.39
C PRO A 101 -23.47 -5.72 6.59
N VAL A 102 -22.81 -4.58 6.81
CA VAL A 102 -21.50 -4.28 6.19
C VAL A 102 -20.39 -4.39 7.22
N PHE A 103 -19.24 -4.88 6.79
CA PHE A 103 -18.08 -5.14 7.64
C PHE A 103 -16.91 -4.26 7.23
N HIS A 104 -15.94 -4.06 8.13
CA HIS A 104 -14.68 -3.46 7.75
C HIS A 104 -13.84 -4.45 6.93
N GLY A 105 -13.60 -4.12 5.66
CA GLY A 105 -12.57 -4.78 4.88
C GLY A 105 -11.19 -4.53 5.52
N LYS A 106 -10.44 -5.60 5.77
CA LYS A 106 -9.07 -5.53 6.31
C LYS A 106 -8.07 -6.44 5.60
N GLY A 107 -8.50 -7.16 4.56
CA GLY A 107 -7.67 -8.14 3.85
C GLY A 107 -7.02 -9.12 4.83
N ASN A 108 -5.72 -9.37 4.64
CA ASN A 108 -4.90 -10.19 5.55
C ASN A 108 -4.29 -9.38 6.72
N PHE A 109 -4.72 -8.14 6.94
CA PHE A 109 -4.21 -7.31 8.03
C PHE A 109 -5.05 -7.47 9.30
N SER A 110 -4.43 -7.19 10.45
CA SER A 110 -5.11 -7.22 11.74
C SER A 110 -6.13 -6.10 11.90
N HIS A 111 -5.89 -4.92 11.32
CA HIS A 111 -6.73 -3.73 11.42
C HIS A 111 -7.05 -3.10 10.07
N HIS A 112 -8.28 -2.59 9.93
CA HIS A 112 -8.78 -1.95 8.71
C HIS A 112 -8.04 -0.66 8.34
N LEU A 113 -7.54 0.10 9.35
CA LEU A 113 -6.72 1.29 9.11
C LEU A 113 -5.35 0.94 8.53
N THR A 114 -4.74 -0.17 8.95
CA THR A 114 -3.46 -0.65 8.39
C THR A 114 -3.65 -1.13 6.96
N TYR A 115 -4.74 -1.87 6.71
CA TYR A 115 -5.13 -2.30 5.36
C TYR A 115 -5.36 -1.12 4.42
N GLY A 116 -6.23 -0.17 4.81
CA GLY A 116 -6.51 0.98 3.95
C GLY A 116 -5.31 1.92 3.84
N GLY A 117 -4.46 2.04 4.87
CA GLY A 117 -3.20 2.76 4.79
C GLY A 117 -2.22 2.13 3.79
N PHE A 118 -2.09 0.80 3.79
CA PHE A 118 -1.31 0.08 2.79
C PHE A 118 -1.84 0.32 1.36
N LEU A 119 -3.15 0.21 1.16
CA LEU A 119 -3.77 0.48 -0.15
C LEU A 119 -3.62 1.95 -0.56
N LEU A 120 -3.72 2.90 0.37
CA LEU A 120 -3.51 4.32 0.11
C LEU A 120 -2.08 4.63 -0.35
N LEU A 121 -1.07 3.92 0.15
CA LEU A 121 0.31 4.06 -0.33
C LEU A 121 0.49 3.45 -1.73
N CYS A 122 -0.19 2.34 -2.01
CA CYS A 122 -0.10 1.66 -3.30
C CYS A 122 -0.91 2.35 -4.40
N PHE A 123 -2.04 2.96 -4.05
CA PHE A 123 -2.98 3.52 -5.02
C PHE A 123 -2.35 4.59 -5.94
N PRO A 124 -1.61 5.59 -5.43
CA PRO A 124 -0.99 6.60 -6.29
C PRO A 124 0.09 6.03 -7.18
N LEU A 125 0.79 5.00 -6.71
CA LEU A 125 1.78 4.27 -7.48
C LEU A 125 1.09 3.59 -8.66
N VAL A 126 0.07 2.75 -8.42
CA VAL A 126 -0.72 2.09 -9.49
C VAL A 126 -1.29 3.11 -10.47
N CYS A 127 -1.90 4.20 -9.99
CA CYS A 127 -2.44 5.26 -10.84
C CYS A 127 -1.38 5.92 -11.73
N SER A 128 -0.16 6.11 -11.23
CA SER A 128 0.93 6.72 -12.00
C SER A 128 1.31 5.88 -13.22
N PHE A 129 1.25 4.54 -13.10
CA PHE A 129 1.59 3.63 -14.21
C PHE A 129 0.60 3.66 -15.37
N ILE A 130 -0.65 4.08 -15.14
CA ILE A 130 -1.64 4.31 -16.21
C ILE A 130 -1.12 5.34 -17.24
N PHE A 131 -0.23 6.24 -16.82
CA PHE A 131 0.33 7.30 -17.66
C PHE A 131 1.78 7.04 -18.11
N CYS A 132 2.34 5.88 -17.78
CA CYS A 132 3.67 5.49 -18.22
C CYS A 132 3.65 5.22 -19.74
N LYS A 133 4.40 6.01 -20.52
CA LYS A 133 4.43 5.89 -21.99
C LYS A 133 5.17 4.65 -22.50
N GLY A 134 6.04 4.05 -21.68
CA GLY A 134 6.82 2.88 -22.07
C GLY A 134 6.01 1.57 -22.09
N TRP A 135 4.82 1.56 -21.50
CA TRP A 135 4.02 0.34 -21.34
C TRP A 135 2.99 0.18 -22.45
N SER A 136 2.66 -1.07 -22.77
CA SER A 136 1.65 -1.39 -23.78
C SER A 136 0.26 -0.82 -23.40
N PRO A 137 -0.58 -0.44 -24.38
CA PRO A 137 -1.94 0.04 -24.11
C PRO A 137 -2.78 -0.96 -23.29
N PHE A 138 -2.56 -2.25 -23.52
CA PHE A 138 -3.22 -3.32 -22.77
C PHE A 138 -2.76 -3.34 -21.30
N ALA A 139 -1.46 -3.26 -21.03
CA ALA A 139 -0.95 -3.21 -19.66
C ALA A 139 -1.45 -1.97 -18.89
N ARG A 140 -1.58 -0.83 -19.58
CA ARG A 140 -2.19 0.39 -19.02
C ARG A 140 -3.67 0.20 -18.69
N LEU A 141 -4.42 -0.51 -19.54
CA LEU A 141 -5.83 -0.86 -19.28
C LEU A 141 -5.94 -1.78 -18.06
N VAL A 142 -5.12 -2.83 -17.97
CA VAL A 142 -5.08 -3.73 -16.82
C VAL A 142 -4.76 -2.96 -15.54
N THR A 143 -3.77 -2.07 -15.59
CA THR A 143 -3.40 -1.21 -14.46
C THR A 143 -4.54 -0.29 -14.04
N ALA A 144 -5.30 0.25 -15.00
CA ALA A 144 -6.49 1.06 -14.70
C ALA A 144 -7.58 0.24 -14.00
N ILE A 145 -7.81 -1.01 -14.43
CA ILE A 145 -8.73 -1.92 -13.75
C ILE A 145 -8.26 -2.19 -12.31
N ILE A 146 -6.96 -2.46 -12.12
CA ILE A 146 -6.37 -2.65 -10.79
C ILE A 146 -6.57 -1.39 -9.94
N ALA A 147 -6.35 -0.20 -10.47
CA ALA A 147 -6.56 1.06 -9.75
C ALA A 147 -8.01 1.22 -9.25
N VAL A 148 -9.00 0.87 -10.07
CA VAL A 148 -10.41 0.87 -9.66
C VAL A 148 -10.66 -0.14 -8.55
N VAL A 149 -10.14 -1.36 -8.69
CA VAL A 149 -10.26 -2.40 -7.65
C VAL A 149 -9.62 -1.95 -6.35
N VAL A 150 -8.45 -1.30 -6.38
CA VAL A 150 -7.79 -0.73 -5.19
C VAL A 150 -8.62 0.39 -4.57
N LEU A 151 -9.20 1.26 -5.39
CA LEU A 151 -10.08 2.34 -4.89
C LEU A 151 -11.32 1.78 -4.18
N LEU A 152 -11.93 0.72 -4.73
CA LEU A 152 -13.03 0.00 -4.08
C LEU A 152 -12.58 -0.66 -2.77
N GLY A 153 -11.37 -1.24 -2.73
CA GLY A 153 -10.79 -1.78 -1.50
C GLY A 153 -10.53 -0.73 -0.42
N ILE A 154 -10.09 0.47 -0.81
CA ILE A 154 -9.99 1.62 0.10
C ILE A 154 -11.38 1.99 0.63
N GLY A 155 -12.40 2.03 -0.23
CA GLY A 155 -13.79 2.22 0.17
C GLY A 155 -14.24 1.19 1.22
N ALA A 156 -13.98 -0.09 0.94
CA ALA A 156 -14.30 -1.23 1.81
C ALA A 156 -13.63 -1.16 3.19
N SER A 157 -12.52 -0.43 3.34
CA SER A 157 -11.88 -0.23 4.65
C SER A 157 -12.72 0.64 5.61
N LEU A 158 -13.60 1.49 5.07
CA LEU A 158 -14.40 2.50 5.79
C LEU A 158 -13.57 3.46 6.68
N GLY A 159 -12.27 3.60 6.40
CA GLY A 159 -11.39 4.52 7.12
C GLY A 159 -11.55 5.96 6.64
N ARG A 160 -12.16 6.83 7.45
CA ARG A 160 -12.35 8.26 7.10
C ARG A 160 -11.03 8.99 6.78
N SER A 161 -9.99 8.75 7.57
CA SER A 161 -8.65 9.31 7.32
C SER A 161 -8.04 8.80 6.02
N ILE A 162 -8.35 7.56 5.64
CA ILE A 162 -7.88 6.93 4.41
C ILE A 162 -8.58 7.57 3.21
N TRP A 163 -9.89 7.82 3.29
CA TRP A 163 -10.64 8.51 2.24
C TRP A 163 -10.14 9.93 2.00
N LEU A 164 -9.88 10.68 3.07
CA LEU A 164 -9.27 12.01 2.96
C LEU A 164 -7.89 11.93 2.32
N GLY A 165 -7.06 10.96 2.73
CA GLY A 165 -5.75 10.72 2.12
C GLY A 165 -5.84 10.40 0.64
N THR A 166 -6.81 9.58 0.22
CA THR A 166 -7.05 9.24 -1.18
C THR A 166 -7.45 10.47 -1.98
N ALA A 167 -8.33 11.32 -1.44
CA ALA A 167 -8.71 12.57 -2.09
C ALA A 167 -7.48 13.47 -2.34
N VAL A 168 -6.64 13.67 -1.32
CA VAL A 168 -5.40 14.43 -1.43
C VAL A 168 -4.45 13.83 -2.48
N ALA A 169 -4.28 12.51 -2.48
CA ALA A 169 -3.44 11.83 -3.46
C ALA A 169 -3.94 12.02 -4.90
N ILE A 170 -5.25 11.91 -5.13
CA ILE A 170 -5.87 12.19 -6.44
C ILE A 170 -5.61 13.63 -6.86
N THR A 171 -5.77 14.60 -5.96
CA THR A 171 -5.49 16.02 -6.25
C THR A 171 -4.05 16.23 -6.70
N ILE A 172 -3.07 15.64 -5.99
CA ILE A 172 -1.65 15.74 -6.35
C ILE A 172 -1.37 15.10 -7.72
N LEU A 173 -1.94 13.91 -7.98
CA LEU A 173 -1.79 13.24 -9.27
C LEU A 173 -2.38 14.06 -10.42
N LEU A 174 -3.58 14.61 -10.23
CA LEU A 174 -4.23 15.47 -11.22
C LEU A 174 -3.40 16.71 -11.52
N PHE A 175 -2.85 17.35 -10.49
CA PHE A 175 -1.95 18.50 -10.66
C PHE A 175 -0.73 18.15 -11.51
N ARG A 176 -0.10 17.00 -11.23
CA ARG A 176 1.07 16.52 -11.98
C ARG A 176 0.74 16.15 -13.44
N LEU A 177 -0.44 15.58 -13.67
CA LEU A 177 -0.87 15.14 -15.00
C LEU A 177 -1.31 16.29 -15.90
N SER A 178 -2.11 17.20 -15.36
CA SER A 178 -2.57 18.38 -16.07
C SER A 178 -3.04 19.44 -15.07
N PRO A 179 -2.28 20.53 -14.90
CA PRO A 179 -2.69 21.65 -14.06
C PRO A 179 -4.07 22.22 -14.44
N LYS A 180 -4.47 22.10 -15.72
CA LYS A 180 -5.77 22.53 -16.24
C LYS A 180 -6.93 21.67 -15.74
N LEU A 181 -6.75 20.34 -15.66
CA LEU A 181 -7.75 19.43 -15.09
C LEU A 181 -7.95 19.67 -13.59
N MET A 182 -6.86 19.95 -12.86
CA MET A 182 -6.95 20.33 -11.44
C MET A 182 -7.74 21.62 -11.24
N LEU A 183 -7.52 22.63 -12.09
CA LEU A 183 -8.24 23.90 -12.03
C LEU A 183 -9.75 23.70 -12.25
N ALA A 184 -10.12 22.89 -13.25
CA ALA A 184 -11.52 22.53 -13.49
C ALA A 184 -12.16 21.77 -12.32
N PHE A 185 -11.45 20.80 -11.74
CA PHE A 185 -11.93 20.06 -10.57
C PHE A 185 -12.10 20.95 -9.34
N SER A 186 -11.16 21.86 -9.10
CA SER A 186 -11.22 22.81 -7.97
C SER A 186 -12.42 23.75 -8.10
N ILE A 187 -12.69 24.24 -9.32
CA ILE A 187 -13.87 25.06 -9.61
C ILE A 187 -15.16 24.27 -9.36
N LEU A 188 -15.22 23.00 -9.79
CA LEU A 188 -16.38 22.13 -9.57
C LEU A 188 -16.67 21.92 -8.08
N VAL A 189 -15.63 21.69 -7.27
CA VAL A 189 -15.76 21.49 -5.82
C VAL A 189 -16.17 22.76 -5.08
N ILE A 190 -15.76 23.94 -5.55
CA ILE A 190 -16.16 25.22 -4.95
C ILE A 190 -17.56 25.65 -5.39
N ALA A 191 -17.99 25.25 -6.59
CA ALA A 191 -19.28 25.61 -7.17
C ALA A 191 -20.45 24.68 -6.81
N GLY A 192 -20.16 23.51 -6.21
CA GLY A 192 -21.15 22.55 -5.71
C GLY A 192 -21.29 22.60 -4.20
#